data_AF-A0A538DC21-F1
#
_entry.id   AF-A0A538DC21-F1
#
_cell.length_a   1.000
_cell.length_b   1.000
_cell.length_c   1.000
_cell.angle_alpha   90.00
_cell.angle_beta   90.00
_cell.angle_gamma   90.00
#
_symmetry.space_group_name_H-M   'P 1'
#
loop_
_entity.id
_entity.type
_entity.pdbx_description
1 polymer ?
#
loop_
_entity_poly.entity_id
_entity_poly.type
_entity_poly.pdbx_seq_one_letter_code
_entity_poly.pdbx_strand_id
1 'polypeptide(L)'
;MSVARPDLLRTIGYLVADAKGRIVGTVEAPMYGTAPDVPDAVSVRSGFLSRRRSLVPADAISEIDSRTGVIGLSVDRDAVLSFL
;
A
#
# COMPACT_ATOMS: atom_id res chain seq x y z
N MET A 1 3.58 11.28 -11.48
CA MET A 1 4.81 10.47 -11.50
C MET A 1 4.43 9.09 -10.99
N SER A 2 4.69 8.02 -11.74
CA SER A 2 4.43 6.64 -11.31
C SER A 2 5.52 6.19 -10.35
N VAL A 3 5.14 5.56 -9.24
CA VAL A 3 6.09 4.99 -8.28
C VAL A 3 6.92 3.91 -8.95
N ALA A 4 8.24 3.92 -8.73
CA ALA A 4 9.10 2.88 -9.25
C ALA A 4 8.84 1.57 -8.46
N ARG A 5 8.45 0.52 -9.18
CA ARG A 5 8.09 -0.79 -8.59
C ARG A 5 9.15 -1.38 -7.61
N PRO A 6 10.46 -1.21 -7.82
CA PRO A 6 11.48 -1.65 -6.84
C PRO A 6 11.36 -0.98 -5.46
N ASP A 7 10.79 0.22 -5.37
CA ASP A 7 10.68 0.96 -4.11
C ASP A 7 9.69 0.29 -3.15
N LEU A 8 8.75 -0.51 -3.66
CA LEU A 8 7.78 -1.27 -2.86
C LEU A 8 8.43 -2.30 -1.94
N LEU A 9 9.64 -2.76 -2.25
CA LEU A 9 10.37 -3.68 -1.38
C LEU A 9 10.87 -3.00 -0.09
N ARG A 10 11.05 -1.68 -0.12
CA ARG A 10 11.58 -0.89 0.99
C ARG A 10 10.49 -0.30 1.89
N THR A 11 9.22 -0.52 1.55
CA THR A 11 8.08 0.07 2.26
C THR A 11 7.46 -0.84 3.31
N ILE A 12 8.03 -2.02 3.57
CA ILE A 12 7.57 -2.90 4.65
C ILE A 12 7.61 -2.13 5.98
N GLY A 13 6.49 -2.12 6.70
CA GLY A 13 6.31 -1.37 7.94
C GLY A 13 5.86 0.08 7.76
N TYR A 14 5.75 0.59 6.53
CA TYR A 14 5.24 1.94 6.28
C TYR A 14 3.73 2.02 6.54
N LEU A 15 3.26 3.20 6.95
CA LEU A 15 1.83 3.49 7.04
C LEU A 15 1.27 3.82 5.67
N VAL A 16 0.05 3.37 5.40
CA VAL A 16 -0.66 3.71 4.16
C VAL A 16 -1.79 4.68 4.50
N ALA A 17 -1.81 5.83 3.83
CA ALA A 17 -2.82 6.86 3.97
C ALA A 17 -3.64 6.98 2.67
N ASP A 18 -4.95 7.12 2.79
CA ASP A 18 -5.82 7.34 1.64
C ASP A 18 -5.67 8.77 1.07
N ALA A 19 -6.35 9.06 -0.04
CA ALA A 19 -6.35 10.38 -0.66
C ALA A 19 -6.85 11.53 0.25
N LYS A 20 -7.53 11.20 1.36
CA LYS A 20 -8.02 12.15 2.38
C LYS A 20 -7.07 12.24 3.59
N GLY A 21 -5.93 11.57 3.56
CA GLY A 21 -4.95 11.52 4.66
C GLY A 21 -5.34 10.59 5.80
N ARG A 22 -6.36 9.74 5.65
CA ARG A 22 -6.78 8.78 6.68
C ARG A 22 -5.92 7.53 6.61
N ILE A 23 -5.43 7.06 7.75
CA ILE A 23 -4.61 5.84 7.81
C ILE A 23 -5.46 4.61 7.48
N VAL A 24 -5.11 3.95 6.38
CA VAL A 24 -5.67 2.68 5.92
C VAL A 24 -5.13 1.54 6.79
N GLY A 25 -3.81 1.50 7.00
CA GLY A 25 -3.13 0.44 7.75
C GLY A 25 -1.62 0.48 7.58
N THR A 26 -0.94 -0.65 7.83
CA THR A 26 0.51 -0.79 7.70
C THR A 26 0.86 -1.81 6.62
N VAL A 27 1.87 -1.52 5.80
CA VAL A 27 2.40 -2.47 4.82
C VAL A 27 3.04 -3.66 5.53
N GLU A 28 2.58 -4.85 5.19
CA GLU A 28 3.09 -6.11 5.74
C GLU A 28 4.04 -6.81 4.76
N ALA A 29 3.70 -6.83 3.47
CA ALA A 29 4.52 -7.49 2.45
C ALA A 29 4.22 -6.95 1.03
N PRO A 30 5.22 -6.92 0.13
CA PRO A 30 4.99 -6.73 -1.31
C PRO A 30 4.28 -7.94 -1.92
N MET A 31 3.44 -7.71 -2.92
CA MET A 31 2.73 -8.73 -3.68
C MET A 31 3.07 -8.64 -5.17
N TYR A 32 3.06 -9.80 -5.82
CA TYR A 32 3.46 -10.04 -7.20
C TYR A 32 2.28 -10.67 -7.95
N GLY A 33 1.30 -9.85 -8.33
CA GLY A 33 0.07 -10.28 -8.99
C GLY A 33 0.24 -10.55 -10.49
N THR A 34 0.99 -9.69 -11.18
CA THR A 34 1.07 -9.67 -12.66
C THR A 34 2.41 -10.20 -13.19
N ALA A 35 3.51 -10.05 -12.44
CA ALA A 35 4.84 -10.50 -12.84
C ALA A 35 5.59 -11.12 -11.65
N PRO A 36 6.29 -12.26 -11.82
CA PRO A 36 6.93 -12.98 -10.72
C PRO A 36 8.09 -12.22 -10.06
N ASP A 37 8.77 -11.36 -10.82
CA ASP A 37 9.98 -10.66 -10.36
C ASP A 37 9.75 -9.19 -10.02
N VAL A 38 8.55 -8.66 -10.27
CA VAL A 38 8.24 -7.24 -10.11
C VAL A 38 7.01 -7.07 -9.23
N PRO A 39 7.17 -6.50 -8.01
CA PRO A 39 6.02 -6.27 -7.15
C PRO A 39 5.13 -5.20 -7.79
N ASP A 40 3.85 -5.50 -7.89
CA ASP A 40 2.83 -4.64 -8.50
C ASP A 40 1.74 -4.26 -7.50
N ALA A 41 1.80 -4.79 -6.29
CA ALA A 41 0.93 -4.45 -5.18
C ALA A 41 1.64 -4.58 -3.84
N VAL A 42 1.03 -4.04 -2.78
CA VAL A 42 1.43 -4.23 -1.39
C VAL A 42 0.25 -4.71 -0.56
N SER A 43 0.51 -5.67 0.32
CA SER A 43 -0.45 -6.13 1.31
C SER A 43 -0.41 -5.19 2.51
N VAL A 44 -1.55 -4.62 2.84
CA VAL A 44 -1.74 -3.67 3.92
C VAL A 44 -2.64 -4.30 4.98
N ARG A 45 -2.11 -4.42 6.20
CA ARG A 45 -2.90 -4.86 7.35
C ARG A 45 -3.63 -3.66 7.93
N SER A 46 -4.96 -3.71 7.95
CA SER A 46 -5.76 -2.71 8.67
C SER A 46 -5.48 -2.82 10.18
N GLY A 47 -5.50 -1.68 10.89
CA GLY A 47 -5.12 -1.60 12.31
C GLY A 47 -5.97 -2.47 13.26
N PHE A 48 -5.55 -2.49 14.54
CA PHE A 48 -5.90 -3.39 15.67
C PHE A 48 -7.30 -4.01 15.79
N LEU A 49 -8.35 -3.43 15.19
CA LEU A 49 -9.72 -3.97 15.24
C LEU A 49 -10.14 -4.78 14.01
N SER A 50 -9.41 -4.71 12.90
CA SER A 50 -9.78 -5.42 11.67
C SER A 50 -8.70 -6.43 11.31
N ARG A 51 -9.05 -7.71 11.35
CA ARG A 51 -8.18 -8.80 10.88
C ARG A 51 -8.06 -8.85 9.35
N ARG A 52 -8.64 -7.87 8.64
CA ARG A 52 -8.69 -7.81 7.18
C ARG A 52 -7.38 -7.27 6.62
N ARG A 53 -6.95 -7.93 5.54
CA ARG A 53 -5.82 -7.51 4.72
C ARG A 53 -6.39 -6.84 3.48
N SER A 54 -5.80 -5.72 3.11
CA SER A 54 -6.15 -4.98 1.91
C SER A 54 -5.00 -5.09 0.92
N LEU A 55 -5.31 -5.24 -0.36
CA LEU A 55 -4.32 -5.29 -1.42
C LEU A 55 -4.34 -3.94 -2.14
N VAL A 56 -3.22 -3.23 -2.08
CA VAL A 56 -3.05 -1.92 -2.69
C VAL A 56 -2.18 -2.08 -3.94
N PRO A 57 -2.72 -1.85 -5.15
CA PRO A 57 -1.91 -1.87 -6.36
C PRO A 57 -0.96 -0.67 -6.41
N ALA A 58 0.20 -0.85 -7.05
CA ALA A 58 1.21 0.19 -7.23
C ALA A 58 0.65 1.43 -7.95
N ASP A 59 -0.30 1.22 -8.86
CA ASP A 59 -0.97 2.30 -9.61
C ASP A 59 -1.86 3.18 -8.72
N ALA A 60 -2.30 2.68 -7.55
CA ALA A 60 -3.04 3.45 -6.58
C ALA A 60 -2.13 4.29 -5.66
N ILE A 61 -0.81 4.11 -5.71
CA ILE A 61 0.14 4.88 -4.90
C ILE A 61 0.45 6.20 -5.62
N SER A 62 0.16 7.31 -4.96
CA SER A 62 0.48 8.65 -5.44
C SER A 62 1.88 9.09 -5.01
N GLU A 63 2.26 8.76 -3.78
CA GLU A 63 3.50 9.26 -3.15
C GLU A 63 4.05 8.26 -2.12
N ILE A 64 5.38 8.21 -2.00
CA ILE A 64 6.08 7.51 -0.92
C ILE A 64 6.96 8.52 -0.18
N ASP A 65 6.58 8.88 1.04
CA ASP A 65 7.44 9.63 1.95
C ASP A 65 8.32 8.65 2.74
N SER A 66 9.56 8.49 2.25
CA SER A 66 10.58 7.66 2.90
C SER A 66 11.14 8.25 4.20
N ARG A 67 10.96 9.55 4.45
CA ARG A 67 11.44 10.21 5.67
C ARG A 67 10.52 9.93 6.85
N THR A 68 9.21 9.90 6.62
CA THR A 68 8.21 9.62 7.67
C THR A 68 7.72 8.18 7.66
N GLY A 69 7.99 7.42 6.59
CA GLY A 69 7.52 6.05 6.44
C GLY A 69 6.03 5.97 6.09
N VAL A 70 5.55 6.90 5.25
CA VAL A 70 4.15 7.00 4.86
C VAL A 70 3.99 6.87 3.34
N ILE A 71 3.01 6.07 2.91
CA ILE A 71 2.61 5.91 1.53
C ILE A 71 1.26 6.59 1.34
N GLY A 72 1.20 7.57 0.46
CA GLY A 72 -0.04 8.22 0.04
C GLY A 72 -0.69 7.47 -1.11
N LEU A 73 -2.01 7.27 -1.02
CA LEU A 73 -2.82 6.75 -2.12
C LEU A 73 -3.51 7.87 -2.89
N SER A 74 -3.71 7.66 -4.18
CA SER A 74 -4.56 8.51 -5.03
C SER A 74 -6.05 8.22 -4.87
N VAL A 75 -6.39 7.09 -4.23
CA VAL A 75 -7.76 6.61 -4.05
C VAL A 75 -8.20 6.65 -2.59
N ASP A 76 -9.52 6.64 -2.38
CA ASP A 76 -10.11 6.49 -1.05
C ASP A 76 -9.90 5.07 -0.48
N ARG A 77 -9.83 4.97 0.85
CA ARG A 77 -9.80 3.69 1.59
C ARG A 77 -10.81 2.67 1.07
N ASP A 78 -12.03 3.11 0.77
CA ASP A 78 -13.15 2.24 0.42
C ASP A 78 -13.00 1.64 -0.98
N ALA A 79 -12.14 2.24 -1.82
CA ALA A 79 -11.76 1.72 -3.13
C ALA A 79 -10.61 0.71 -3.05
N VAL A 80 -9.93 0.59 -1.90
CA VAL A 80 -8.88 -0.41 -1.71
C VAL A 80 -9.55 -1.77 -1.53
N LEU A 81 -9.25 -2.70 -2.44
CA LEU A 81 -9.79 -4.05 -2.41
C LEU A 81 -9.35 -4.76 -1.12
N SER A 82 -10.32 -5.08 -0.25
CA SER A 82 -10.09 -5.97 0.88
C SER A 82 -10.04 -7.40 0.36
N PHE A 83 -8.93 -8.09 0.57
CA PHE A 83 -8.89 -9.54 0.40
C PHE A 83 -9.33 -10.22 1.71
N LEU A 84 -10.20 -11.22 1.57
CA LEU A 84 -10.88 -11.95 2.66
C LEU A 84 -9.92 -12.88 3.41
#